data_AF-A0AAE1D3T9-F1
#
_entry.id   AF-A0AAE1D3T9-F1
#
_cell.length_a   1.000
_cell.length_b   1.000
_cell.length_c   1.000
_cell.angle_alpha   90.00
_cell.angle_beta   90.00
_cell.angle_gamma   90.00
#
_symmetry.space_group_name_H-M   'P 1'
#
loop_
_entity.id
_entity.type
_entity.pdbx_description
1 polymer ?
#
loop_
_entity_poly.entity_id
_entity_poly.type
_entity_poly.pdbx_seq_one_letter_code
_entity_poly.pdbx_strand_id
1 'polypeptide(L)'
;MFLKEAFSLFKLENPQVSVGFSKFAAARPQNVLLVKNSPVDQCKCSTHENHMLKLKALKITYGNNSWTDYLCDSNNLVGACWMGHCAICKDGKLFEKARENSEKATPVTWKMWEKDGNTGRIVQNVKEGCVGELEDEVVSGWEVVLEHVRIKRIQSDLFQKMKVAKDQSILQIDFAMAYSCEYQNEVQSALWSRQSVNLFTAAFFSGGHYDSSYVFVTESKDKGKNSVIIFLRKFLSIEDHKKLCDKFSIFSDGPSAEFKNKFCVKMLDMLKKEFKLTNTKLQWNYSATSHGKGIVDGIGGRAKSLVRKAVMSKRNKVVVQSAHDFAEIAKSLMEKTVVVYVGENEIESVDSSLWETAKDALGIRSVHCVVLKGGKLLGFKNDLERENAVFEITTETDSEKGEGACAVGEWVVVEYDGKQYYGEVLTVMDDRCEVSVMEEQLGGVFKWPTRPDKIYYTYPQILRKINPPIPVGHRNQFKFL
;
A
#
# COMPACT_ATOMS: atom_id res chain seq x y z
N MET A 1 -12.78 23.28 -15.24
CA MET A 1 -12.47 24.60 -15.80
C MET A 1 -13.12 25.62 -14.88
N PHE A 2 -12.31 26.47 -14.25
CA PHE A 2 -12.83 27.54 -13.41
C PHE A 2 -13.50 28.61 -14.30
N LEU A 3 -14.50 29.33 -13.78
CA LEU A 3 -15.22 30.36 -14.56
C LEU A 3 -14.29 31.44 -15.12
N LYS A 4 -13.22 31.78 -14.39
CA LYS A 4 -12.21 32.75 -14.85
C LYS A 4 -11.40 32.23 -16.04
N GLU A 5 -11.07 30.94 -16.05
CA GLU A 5 -10.39 30.30 -17.19
C GLU A 5 -11.32 30.25 -18.40
N ALA A 6 -12.59 29.88 -18.21
CA ALA A 6 -13.59 29.87 -19.27
C ALA A 6 -13.81 31.27 -19.85
N PHE A 7 -13.78 32.32 -19.01
CA PHE A 7 -13.88 33.70 -19.45
C PHE A 7 -12.66 34.16 -20.24
N SER A 8 -11.45 33.81 -19.80
CA SER A 8 -10.22 34.12 -20.54
C SER A 8 -10.20 33.45 -21.91
N LEU A 9 -10.60 32.17 -21.99
CA LEU A 9 -10.73 31.46 -23.26
C LEU A 9 -11.81 32.08 -24.16
N PHE A 10 -12.97 32.42 -23.59
CA PHE A 10 -14.03 33.10 -24.33
C PHE A 10 -13.57 34.42 -24.94
N LYS A 11 -12.77 35.20 -24.20
CA LYS A 11 -12.19 36.47 -24.69
C LYS A 11 -11.14 36.28 -25.77
N LEU A 12 -10.37 35.20 -25.69
CA LEU A 12 -9.41 34.82 -26.74
C LEU A 12 -10.12 34.40 -28.03
N GLU A 13 -11.20 33.62 -27.92
CA GLU A 13 -11.96 33.10 -29.06
C GLU A 13 -12.92 34.13 -29.66
N ASN A 14 -13.37 35.12 -28.87
CA ASN A 14 -14.35 36.13 -29.27
C ASN A 14 -13.88 37.54 -28.91
N PRO A 15 -12.75 38.02 -29.48
CA PRO A 15 -12.16 39.31 -29.11
C PRO A 15 -13.09 40.51 -29.36
N GLN A 16 -13.96 40.41 -30.36
CA GLN A 16 -14.98 41.42 -30.68
C GLN A 16 -16.12 41.52 -29.65
N VAL A 17 -16.29 40.53 -28.78
CA VAL A 17 -17.41 40.52 -27.82
C VAL A 17 -17.00 41.24 -26.54
N SER A 18 -17.54 42.46 -26.37
CA SER A 18 -17.35 43.25 -25.16
C SER A 18 -18.28 42.79 -24.04
N VAL A 19 -17.85 41.77 -23.29
CA VAL A 19 -18.51 41.29 -22.07
C VAL A 19 -17.54 41.28 -20.89
N GLY A 20 -17.96 41.78 -19.74
CA GLY A 20 -17.21 41.69 -18.48
C GLY A 20 -17.43 40.35 -17.78
N PHE A 21 -16.51 39.95 -16.90
CA PHE A 21 -16.55 38.66 -16.19
C PHE A 21 -17.90 38.42 -15.48
N SER A 22 -18.44 39.43 -14.80
CA SER A 22 -19.72 39.32 -14.08
C SER A 22 -20.89 39.01 -15.02
N LYS A 23 -20.95 39.68 -16.18
CA LYS A 23 -22.02 39.46 -17.17
C LYS A 23 -21.86 38.15 -17.92
N PHE A 24 -20.62 37.73 -18.19
CA PHE A 24 -20.30 36.40 -18.71
C PHE A 24 -20.74 35.29 -17.75
N ALA A 25 -20.44 35.42 -16.46
CA ALA A 25 -20.85 34.45 -15.45
C ALA A 25 -22.38 34.41 -15.26
N ALA A 26 -23.06 35.54 -15.40
CA ALA A 26 -24.53 35.64 -15.30
C ALA A 26 -25.26 35.08 -16.53
N ALA A 27 -24.66 35.15 -17.73
CA ALA A 27 -25.22 34.60 -18.97
C ALA A 27 -25.17 33.07 -19.06
N ARG A 28 -24.64 32.40 -18.02
CA ARG A 28 -24.64 30.95 -17.90
C ARG A 28 -26.08 30.40 -17.88
N PRO A 29 -26.39 29.35 -18.66
CA PRO A 29 -27.71 28.72 -18.63
C PRO A 29 -28.12 28.30 -17.21
N GLN A 30 -29.37 28.56 -16.83
CA GLN A 30 -29.87 28.32 -15.46
C GLN A 30 -29.79 26.84 -15.04
N ASN A 31 -29.86 25.91 -16.01
CA ASN A 31 -29.77 24.47 -15.79
C ASN A 31 -28.34 23.94 -15.61
N VAL A 32 -27.32 24.78 -15.79
CA VAL A 32 -25.93 24.43 -15.45
C VAL A 32 -25.72 24.89 -14.02
N LEU A 33 -25.33 24.02 -13.09
CA LEU A 33 -24.96 24.38 -11.72
C LEU A 33 -23.47 24.73 -11.61
N LEU A 34 -23.11 25.60 -10.67
CA LEU A 34 -21.69 25.87 -10.39
C LEU A 34 -21.18 24.69 -9.57
N VAL A 35 -19.94 24.27 -9.77
CA VAL A 35 -19.32 23.21 -8.96
C VAL A 35 -19.43 23.53 -7.45
N LYS A 36 -19.26 24.81 -7.08
CA LYS A 36 -19.47 25.30 -5.70
C LYS A 36 -20.92 25.21 -5.19
N ASN A 37 -21.89 25.07 -6.09
CA ASN A 37 -23.32 24.92 -5.80
C ASN A 37 -23.80 23.45 -6.00
N SER A 38 -22.87 22.55 -6.33
CA SER A 38 -23.06 21.11 -6.30
C SER A 38 -21.94 20.43 -5.50
N PRO A 39 -21.54 20.92 -4.31
CA PRO A 39 -20.62 20.18 -3.47
C PRO A 39 -21.39 19.00 -2.90
N VAL A 40 -21.42 17.90 -3.64
CA VAL A 40 -21.76 16.61 -3.05
C VAL A 40 -20.62 16.27 -2.11
N ASP A 41 -20.83 16.55 -0.83
CA ASP A 41 -19.85 16.29 0.23
C ASP A 41 -19.80 14.78 0.50
N GLN A 42 -19.09 14.06 -0.36
CA GLN A 42 -19.09 12.61 -0.47
C GLN A 42 -17.80 11.98 0.05
N CYS A 43 -17.86 10.66 0.28
CA CYS A 43 -16.75 9.83 0.74
C CYS A 43 -16.17 10.35 2.08
N LYS A 44 -17.06 10.61 3.04
CA LYS A 44 -16.72 10.93 4.43
C LYS A 44 -16.28 9.68 5.19
N CYS A 45 -15.43 9.87 6.20
CA CYS A 45 -15.09 8.82 7.15
C CYS A 45 -16.29 8.58 8.09
N SER A 46 -16.77 7.34 8.17
CA SER A 46 -17.91 6.98 9.04
C SER A 46 -17.65 7.27 10.51
N THR A 47 -16.44 7.03 11.02
CA THR A 47 -16.05 7.34 12.41
C THR A 47 -16.25 8.81 12.73
N HIS A 48 -15.73 9.70 11.87
CA HIS A 48 -15.88 11.14 12.04
C HIS A 48 -17.32 11.60 11.84
N GLU A 49 -17.97 11.14 10.77
CA GLU A 49 -19.33 11.56 10.43
C GLU A 49 -20.31 11.14 11.52
N ASN A 50 -20.23 9.90 12.02
CA ASN A 50 -21.08 9.43 13.12
C ASN A 50 -20.86 10.24 14.39
N HIS A 51 -19.61 10.52 14.76
CA HIS A 51 -19.32 11.37 15.91
C HIS A 51 -19.89 12.79 15.74
N MET A 52 -19.70 13.40 14.57
CA MET A 52 -20.25 14.73 14.27
C MET A 52 -21.78 14.74 14.27
N LEU A 53 -22.43 13.69 13.76
CA LEU A 53 -23.89 13.57 13.76
C LEU A 53 -24.45 13.49 15.20
N LYS A 54 -23.78 12.76 16.09
CA LYS A 54 -24.11 12.70 17.52
C LYS A 54 -23.95 14.07 18.19
N LEU A 55 -22.80 14.71 18.03
CA LEU A 55 -22.55 16.05 18.58
C LEU A 55 -23.55 17.09 18.05
N LYS A 56 -23.88 17.03 16.76
CA LYS A 56 -24.87 17.92 16.14
C LYS A 56 -26.26 17.74 16.76
N ALA A 57 -26.68 16.51 17.04
CA ALA A 57 -27.96 16.25 17.71
C ALA A 57 -27.98 16.77 19.16
N LEU A 58 -26.82 16.76 19.84
CA LEU A 58 -26.62 17.41 21.15
C LEU A 58 -26.48 18.94 21.08
N LYS A 59 -26.61 19.54 19.87
CA LYS A 59 -26.42 20.97 19.59
C LYS A 59 -25.00 21.46 19.93
N ILE A 60 -24.01 20.57 19.86
CA ILE A 60 -22.60 20.87 20.07
C ILE A 60 -21.96 21.20 18.72
N THR A 61 -21.28 22.35 18.66
CA THR A 61 -20.54 22.74 17.45
C THR A 61 -19.16 22.09 17.45
N TYR A 62 -18.91 21.22 16.47
CA TYR A 62 -17.60 20.61 16.27
C TYR A 62 -16.75 21.46 15.31
N GLY A 63 -15.56 21.87 15.77
CA GLY A 63 -14.57 22.62 15.02
C GLY A 63 -13.15 22.10 15.28
N ASN A 64 -12.16 22.71 14.61
CA ASN A 64 -10.77 22.25 14.68
C ASN A 64 -10.19 22.28 16.11
N ASN A 65 -10.65 23.21 16.95
CA ASN A 65 -10.19 23.38 18.33
C ASN A 65 -11.06 22.64 19.35
N SER A 66 -12.13 21.94 18.96
CA SER A 66 -13.06 21.30 19.93
C SER A 66 -12.37 20.30 20.87
N TRP A 67 -11.19 19.80 20.52
CA TRP A 67 -10.41 18.91 21.40
C TRP A 67 -9.84 19.62 22.63
N THR A 68 -9.70 20.95 22.64
CA THR A 68 -9.24 21.70 23.84
C THR A 68 -10.25 21.63 24.97
N ASP A 69 -11.53 21.44 24.64
CA ASP A 69 -12.61 21.42 25.64
C ASP A 69 -12.71 20.04 26.31
N TYR A 70 -12.15 19.00 25.68
CA TYR A 70 -12.34 17.61 26.10
C TYR A 70 -11.04 16.85 26.41
N LEU A 71 -9.88 17.46 26.16
CA LEU A 71 -8.57 16.90 26.51
C LEU A 71 -7.77 17.91 27.33
N CYS A 72 -7.05 17.44 28.36
CA CYS A 72 -6.17 18.32 29.15
C CYS A 72 -5.01 18.89 28.33
N ASP A 73 -4.48 18.09 27.39
CA ASP A 73 -3.47 18.50 26.43
C ASP A 73 -3.87 17.95 25.05
N SER A 74 -4.38 18.84 24.20
CA SER A 74 -4.80 18.51 22.83
C SER A 74 -3.67 18.68 21.80
N ASN A 75 -2.50 19.19 22.20
CA ASN A 75 -1.37 19.46 21.30
C ASN A 75 -0.38 18.29 21.24
N ASN A 76 -0.23 17.52 22.32
CA ASN A 76 0.70 16.40 22.38
C ASN A 76 0.09 15.08 21.92
N LEU A 77 0.18 14.77 20.63
CA LEU A 77 -0.37 13.54 20.02
C LEU A 77 0.22 12.22 20.55
N VAL A 78 1.38 12.26 21.22
CA VAL A 78 2.00 11.11 21.90
C VAL A 78 1.81 11.16 23.42
N GLY A 79 1.09 12.17 23.92
CA GLY A 79 0.82 12.35 25.33
C GLY A 79 -0.31 11.46 25.84
N ALA A 80 -0.39 11.35 27.18
CA ALA A 80 -1.37 10.50 27.86
C ALA A 80 -2.82 10.81 27.50
N CYS A 81 -3.16 12.06 27.14
CA CYS A 81 -4.52 12.44 26.75
C CYS A 81 -4.95 11.72 25.48
N TRP A 82 -4.18 11.82 24.40
CA TRP A 82 -4.49 11.20 23.11
C TRP A 82 -4.35 9.68 23.12
N MET A 83 -3.50 9.13 24.00
CA MET A 83 -3.37 7.68 24.18
C MET A 83 -4.45 7.06 25.08
N GLY A 84 -5.39 7.85 25.63
CA GLY A 84 -6.44 7.35 26.53
C GLY A 84 -5.95 7.01 27.95
N HIS A 85 -4.73 7.40 28.33
CA HIS A 85 -4.14 7.10 29.63
C HIS A 85 -4.26 8.24 30.66
N CYS A 86 -4.73 9.42 30.26
CA CYS A 86 -4.85 10.58 31.15
C CYS A 86 -5.94 10.36 32.20
N ALA A 87 -5.59 10.37 33.49
CA ALA A 87 -6.54 10.15 34.58
C ALA A 87 -7.73 11.15 34.61
N ILE A 88 -7.53 12.35 34.06
CA ILE A 88 -8.49 13.46 34.08
C ILE A 88 -9.48 13.40 32.91
N CYS A 89 -9.00 13.13 31.67
CA CYS A 89 -9.82 13.25 30.47
C CYS A 89 -10.07 11.93 29.71
N LYS A 90 -9.49 10.81 30.16
CA LYS A 90 -9.80 9.48 29.60
C LYS A 90 -11.30 9.19 29.69
N ASP A 91 -11.76 8.26 28.87
CA ASP A 91 -13.15 7.79 28.90
C ASP A 91 -14.19 8.92 28.75
N GLY A 92 -13.85 10.02 28.06
CA GLY A 92 -14.77 11.14 27.85
C GLY A 92 -15.13 11.95 29.11
N LYS A 93 -14.42 11.79 30.24
CA LYS A 93 -14.77 12.46 31.52
C LYS A 93 -14.94 13.98 31.45
N LEU A 94 -14.11 14.66 30.64
CA LEU A 94 -14.25 16.11 30.46
C LEU A 94 -15.49 16.46 29.63
N PHE A 95 -15.87 15.61 28.68
CA PHE A 95 -17.12 15.74 27.95
C PHE A 95 -18.33 15.55 28.88
N GLU A 96 -18.32 14.52 29.72
CA GLU A 96 -19.39 14.28 30.72
C GLU A 96 -19.53 15.46 31.67
N LYS A 97 -18.41 15.97 32.20
CA LYS A 97 -18.38 17.14 33.08
C LYS A 97 -18.96 18.38 32.39
N ALA A 98 -18.62 18.61 31.12
CA ALA A 98 -19.18 19.71 30.34
C ALA A 98 -20.70 19.58 30.12
N ARG A 99 -21.27 18.39 30.36
CA ARG A 99 -22.67 18.05 30.15
C ARG A 99 -23.41 17.73 31.46
N GLU A 100 -22.81 17.93 32.63
CA GLU A 100 -23.42 17.56 33.92
C GLU A 100 -24.80 18.19 34.15
N ASN A 101 -24.99 19.43 33.67
CA ASN A 101 -26.21 20.21 33.83
C ASN A 101 -27.21 20.08 32.66
N SER A 102 -26.98 19.17 31.71
CA SER A 102 -27.91 18.97 30.59
C SER A 102 -29.18 18.23 31.03
N GLU A 103 -30.33 18.60 30.48
CA GLU A 103 -31.60 17.89 30.71
C GLU A 103 -31.58 16.50 30.03
N LYS A 104 -31.28 15.45 30.81
CA LYS A 104 -31.01 14.10 30.27
C LYS A 104 -32.24 13.45 29.64
N ALA A 105 -33.44 13.74 30.16
CA ALA A 105 -34.69 13.13 29.72
C ALA A 105 -35.26 13.74 28.42
N THR A 106 -34.66 14.82 27.91
CA THR A 106 -35.15 15.47 26.68
C THR A 106 -35.06 14.49 25.50
N PRO A 107 -36.17 14.24 24.77
CA PRO A 107 -36.15 13.42 23.57
C PRO A 107 -35.26 14.01 22.48
N VAL A 108 -34.51 13.15 21.78
CA VAL A 108 -33.62 13.54 20.69
C VAL A 108 -33.61 12.47 19.60
N THR A 109 -33.41 12.92 18.36
CA THR A 109 -33.21 12.04 17.21
C THR A 109 -31.89 12.38 16.53
N TRP A 110 -31.17 11.36 16.09
CA TRP A 110 -29.89 11.53 15.39
C TRP A 110 -29.74 10.53 14.27
N LYS A 111 -28.82 10.82 13.35
CA LYS A 111 -28.49 9.93 12.24
C LYS A 111 -27.19 9.20 12.53
N MET A 112 -27.06 7.99 12.01
CA MET A 112 -25.81 7.25 12.09
C MET A 112 -25.61 6.34 10.88
N TRP A 113 -24.39 6.28 10.37
CA TRP A 113 -23.98 5.33 9.34
C TRP A 113 -23.61 3.99 9.98
N GLU A 114 -24.28 2.92 9.56
CA GLU A 114 -24.09 1.57 10.08
C GLU A 114 -24.10 0.56 8.94
N LYS A 115 -23.53 -0.61 9.18
CA LYS A 115 -23.62 -1.73 8.24
C LYS A 115 -24.95 -2.43 8.48
N ASP A 116 -25.79 -2.48 7.46
CA ASP A 116 -27.04 -3.23 7.48
C ASP A 116 -26.74 -4.73 7.61
N GLY A 117 -27.33 -5.37 8.62
CA GLY A 117 -27.04 -6.78 8.95
C GLY A 117 -27.48 -7.77 7.86
N ASN A 118 -28.52 -7.42 7.08
CA ASN A 118 -29.10 -8.29 6.07
C ASN A 118 -28.37 -8.18 4.73
N THR A 119 -28.12 -6.96 4.27
CA THR A 119 -27.53 -6.67 2.96
C THR A 119 -26.02 -6.46 3.01
N GLY A 120 -25.46 -6.25 4.20
CA GLY A 120 -24.05 -5.89 4.39
C GLY A 120 -23.68 -4.49 3.88
N ARG A 121 -24.66 -3.70 3.41
CA ARG A 121 -24.43 -2.35 2.86
C ARG A 121 -24.27 -1.34 3.98
N ILE A 122 -23.47 -0.30 3.75
CA ILE A 122 -23.44 0.85 4.65
C ILE A 122 -24.66 1.72 4.34
N VAL A 123 -25.50 1.94 5.34
CA VAL A 123 -26.74 2.72 5.27
C VAL A 123 -26.75 3.78 6.37
N GLN A 124 -27.50 4.85 6.15
CA GLN A 124 -27.74 5.87 7.17
C GLN A 124 -29.09 5.61 7.83
N ASN A 125 -29.05 5.28 9.12
CA ASN A 125 -30.23 5.06 9.94
C ASN A 125 -30.57 6.31 10.76
N VAL A 126 -31.85 6.45 11.11
CA VAL A 126 -32.33 7.42 12.11
C VAL A 126 -32.52 6.66 13.42
N LYS A 127 -31.94 7.18 14.50
CA LYS A 127 -32.11 6.70 15.87
C LYS A 127 -32.89 7.72 16.69
N GLU A 128 -33.61 7.22 17.69
CA GLU A 128 -34.41 8.00 18.61
C GLU A 128 -34.09 7.56 20.04
N GLY A 129 -34.13 8.50 20.98
CA GLY A 129 -33.82 8.26 22.39
C GLY A 129 -33.88 9.58 23.18
N CYS A 130 -33.17 9.64 24.29
CA CYS A 130 -33.01 10.85 25.09
C CYS A 130 -31.56 11.40 25.05
N VAL A 131 -31.39 12.63 25.50
CA VAL A 131 -30.06 13.29 25.57
C VAL A 131 -29.06 12.46 26.37
N GLY A 132 -29.47 11.86 27.49
CA GLY A 132 -28.60 11.01 28.30
C GLY A 132 -28.05 9.81 27.52
N GLU A 133 -28.93 9.05 26.85
CA GLU A 133 -28.54 7.90 26.02
C GLU A 133 -27.58 8.30 24.89
N LEU A 134 -27.82 9.46 24.26
CA LEU A 134 -26.96 9.97 23.19
C LEU A 134 -25.57 10.39 23.73
N GLU A 135 -25.49 10.92 24.94
CA GLU A 135 -24.21 11.24 25.59
C GLU A 135 -23.43 9.99 25.96
N ASP A 136 -24.09 8.97 26.49
CA ASP A 136 -23.48 7.65 26.76
C ASP A 136 -22.96 7.03 25.45
N GLU A 137 -23.70 7.19 24.34
CA GLU A 137 -23.26 6.78 23.00
C GLU A 137 -22.05 7.56 22.47
N VAL A 138 -21.83 8.81 22.92
CA VAL A 138 -20.62 9.58 22.59
C VAL A 138 -19.44 9.11 23.43
N VAL A 139 -19.65 8.92 24.73
CA VAL A 139 -18.63 8.48 25.69
C VAL A 139 -18.15 7.06 25.37
N SER A 140 -19.06 6.13 25.10
CA SER A 140 -18.71 4.75 24.71
C SER A 140 -17.90 4.67 23.41
N GLY A 141 -18.07 5.63 22.50
CA GLY A 141 -17.29 5.74 21.26
C GLY A 141 -15.99 6.55 21.39
N TRP A 142 -15.70 7.10 22.58
CA TRP A 142 -14.71 8.15 22.76
C TRP A 142 -13.29 7.70 22.38
N GLU A 143 -12.83 6.59 22.95
CA GLU A 143 -11.48 6.07 22.70
C GLU A 143 -11.24 5.75 21.21
N VAL A 144 -12.26 5.19 20.54
CA VAL A 144 -12.19 4.84 19.12
C VAL A 144 -12.02 6.08 18.25
N VAL A 145 -12.80 7.14 18.51
CA VAL A 145 -12.69 8.41 17.77
C VAL A 145 -11.35 9.09 18.07
N LEU A 146 -10.93 9.07 19.33
CA LEU A 146 -9.68 9.69 19.77
C LEU A 146 -8.46 9.06 19.08
N GLU A 147 -8.34 7.74 19.11
CA GLU A 147 -7.26 7.01 18.44
C GLU A 147 -7.30 7.24 16.93
N HIS A 148 -8.49 7.20 16.33
CA HIS A 148 -8.66 7.42 14.89
C HIS A 148 -8.18 8.83 14.46
N VAL A 149 -8.55 9.86 15.22
CA VAL A 149 -8.10 11.24 14.98
C VAL A 149 -6.59 11.38 15.20
N ARG A 150 -6.06 10.76 16.26
CA ARG A 150 -4.63 10.76 16.59
C ARG A 150 -3.80 10.19 15.45
N ILE A 151 -4.11 8.96 15.02
CA ILE A 151 -3.40 8.27 13.93
C ILE A 151 -3.51 9.06 12.61
N LYS A 152 -4.70 9.60 12.29
CA LYS A 152 -4.88 10.47 11.13
C LYS A 152 -3.94 11.67 11.16
N ARG A 153 -3.84 12.36 12.30
CA ARG A 153 -2.98 13.55 12.45
C ARG A 153 -1.50 13.18 12.30
N ILE A 154 -1.06 12.12 12.98
CA ILE A 154 0.32 11.61 12.90
C ILE A 154 0.70 11.27 11.45
N GLN A 155 -0.09 10.44 10.77
CA GLN A 155 0.20 10.02 9.39
C GLN A 155 0.13 11.17 8.39
N SER A 156 -0.80 12.11 8.57
CA SER A 156 -0.89 13.31 7.73
C SER A 156 0.35 14.20 7.91
N ASP A 157 0.79 14.41 9.15
CA ASP A 157 1.98 15.21 9.45
C ASP A 157 3.26 14.55 8.90
N LEU A 158 3.39 13.23 9.07
CA LEU A 158 4.49 12.45 8.48
C LEU A 158 4.58 12.65 6.97
N PHE A 159 3.46 12.51 6.26
CA PHE A 159 3.42 12.66 4.81
C PHE A 159 3.83 14.08 4.39
N GLN A 160 3.31 15.12 5.04
CA GLN A 160 3.69 16.51 4.72
C GLN A 160 5.17 16.79 4.99
N LYS A 161 5.71 16.31 6.12
CA LYS A 161 7.13 16.47 6.49
C LYS A 161 8.05 15.79 5.47
N MET A 162 7.75 14.54 5.10
CA MET A 162 8.56 13.81 4.12
C MET A 162 8.51 14.47 2.75
N LYS A 163 7.35 14.98 2.33
CA LYS A 163 7.14 15.56 1.00
C LYS A 163 8.06 16.76 0.70
N VAL A 164 8.43 17.52 1.74
CA VAL A 164 9.30 18.70 1.63
C VAL A 164 10.76 18.39 2.01
N ALA A 165 11.07 17.17 2.43
CA ALA A 165 12.41 16.77 2.83
C ALA A 165 13.29 16.47 1.59
N LYS A 166 14.50 17.04 1.57
CA LYS A 166 15.41 16.94 0.43
C LYS A 166 16.08 15.58 0.25
N ASP A 167 16.10 14.77 1.31
CA ASP A 167 16.70 13.44 1.33
C ASP A 167 15.66 12.32 1.15
N GLN A 168 14.44 12.66 0.72
CA GLN A 168 13.32 11.75 0.57
C GLN A 168 12.84 11.67 -0.87
N SER A 169 12.56 10.44 -1.29
CA SER A 169 11.70 10.12 -2.41
C SER A 169 10.41 9.48 -1.87
N ILE A 170 9.26 9.90 -2.40
CA ILE A 170 7.94 9.42 -1.98
C ILE A 170 7.15 9.01 -3.21
N LEU A 171 6.60 7.80 -3.18
CA LEU A 171 5.60 7.35 -4.13
C LEU A 171 4.26 7.21 -3.41
N GLN A 172 3.35 8.15 -3.62
CA GLN A 172 1.96 7.98 -3.19
C GLN A 172 1.22 7.19 -4.27
N ILE A 173 0.54 6.10 -3.89
CA ILE A 173 -0.17 5.20 -4.81
C ILE A 173 -1.62 4.98 -4.36
N ASP A 174 -2.51 4.77 -5.32
CA ASP A 174 -3.87 4.30 -5.07
C ASP A 174 -4.52 3.71 -6.35
N PHE A 175 -5.55 2.90 -6.16
CA PHE A 175 -6.44 2.47 -7.24
C PHE A 175 -7.58 3.48 -7.42
N ALA A 176 -7.60 4.17 -8.55
CA ALA A 176 -8.75 4.99 -8.89
C ALA A 176 -9.96 4.11 -9.21
N MET A 177 -11.17 4.64 -9.00
CA MET A 177 -12.39 3.97 -9.47
C MET A 177 -12.29 3.64 -10.95
N ALA A 178 -12.72 2.44 -11.33
CA ALA A 178 -12.69 1.98 -12.71
C ALA A 178 -13.48 2.90 -13.65
N TYR A 179 -13.03 2.97 -14.90
CA TYR A 179 -13.71 3.65 -15.99
C TYR A 179 -14.52 2.63 -16.80
N SER A 180 -15.78 2.94 -17.09
CA SER A 180 -16.59 2.13 -18.00
C SER A 180 -16.47 2.72 -19.40
N CYS A 181 -16.06 1.91 -20.38
CA CYS A 181 -15.95 2.30 -21.79
C CYS A 181 -17.35 2.58 -22.35
N GLU A 182 -17.76 3.85 -22.28
CA GLU A 182 -19.04 4.37 -22.75
C GLU A 182 -18.87 5.13 -24.08
N TYR A 183 -19.94 5.20 -24.89
CA TYR A 183 -19.91 5.79 -26.23
C TYR A 183 -20.82 7.03 -26.36
N GLN A 184 -20.45 7.95 -27.26
CA GLN A 184 -21.37 9.00 -27.68
C GLN A 184 -22.50 8.40 -28.54
N ASN A 185 -23.75 8.59 -28.11
CA ASN A 185 -24.95 7.98 -28.72
C ASN A 185 -24.93 6.44 -28.65
N GLU A 186 -24.52 5.88 -27.50
CA GLU A 186 -24.53 4.43 -27.26
C GLU A 186 -25.93 3.81 -27.43
N VAL A 187 -26.02 2.68 -28.13
CA VAL A 187 -27.24 1.88 -28.21
C VAL A 187 -27.50 1.18 -26.88
N GLN A 188 -28.78 0.99 -26.52
CA GLN A 188 -29.16 0.42 -25.22
C GLN A 188 -28.50 -0.95 -24.94
N SER A 189 -28.36 -1.80 -25.95
CA SER A 189 -27.77 -3.13 -25.80
C SER A 189 -26.29 -3.12 -25.42
N ALA A 190 -25.54 -2.06 -25.75
CA ALA A 190 -24.12 -1.96 -25.45
C ALA A 190 -23.82 -1.68 -23.97
N LEU A 191 -24.83 -1.24 -23.18
CA LEU A 191 -24.68 -1.01 -21.74
C LEU A 191 -24.15 -2.25 -21.00
N TRP A 192 -24.56 -3.45 -21.42
CA TRP A 192 -24.21 -4.72 -20.80
C TRP A 192 -22.87 -5.29 -21.27
N SER A 193 -22.32 -4.79 -22.37
CA SER A 193 -21.05 -5.24 -22.96
C SER A 193 -19.90 -4.26 -22.75
N ARG A 194 -20.11 -3.22 -21.94
CA ARG A 194 -19.05 -2.23 -21.64
C ARG A 194 -17.87 -2.89 -20.96
N GLN A 195 -16.70 -2.69 -21.54
CA GLN A 195 -15.42 -3.02 -20.91
C GLN A 195 -15.15 -2.05 -19.76
N SER A 196 -14.55 -2.58 -18.69
CA SER A 196 -14.13 -1.79 -17.53
C SER A 196 -12.62 -1.68 -17.52
N VAL A 197 -12.12 -0.46 -17.33
CA VAL A 197 -10.70 -0.15 -17.29
C VAL A 197 -10.32 0.23 -15.86
N ASN A 198 -9.38 -0.50 -15.28
CA ASN A 198 -8.80 -0.18 -13.98
C ASN A 198 -7.60 0.74 -14.13
N LEU A 199 -7.49 1.68 -13.18
CA LEU A 199 -6.43 2.69 -13.15
C LEU A 199 -5.71 2.58 -11.82
N PHE A 200 -4.41 2.28 -11.86
CA PHE A 200 -3.51 2.44 -10.74
C PHE A 200 -2.76 3.77 -10.92
N THR A 201 -2.90 4.66 -9.94
CA THR A 201 -2.39 6.03 -10.02
C THR A 201 -1.26 6.22 -9.04
N ALA A 202 -0.22 6.93 -9.47
CA ALA A 202 0.91 7.24 -8.60
C ALA A 202 1.35 8.70 -8.74
N ALA A 203 1.72 9.32 -7.63
CA ALA A 203 2.34 10.63 -7.58
C ALA A 203 3.71 10.50 -6.93
N PHE A 204 4.74 10.94 -7.64
CA PHE A 204 6.12 10.85 -7.22
C PHE A 204 6.64 12.22 -6.77
N PHE A 205 7.26 12.24 -5.59
CA PHE A 205 7.94 13.39 -5.02
C PHE A 205 9.39 13.01 -4.77
N SER A 206 10.33 13.88 -5.10
CA SER A 206 11.76 13.65 -4.86
C SER A 206 12.45 14.97 -4.53
N GLY A 207 13.42 14.93 -3.63
CA GLY A 207 14.23 16.11 -3.30
C GLY A 207 13.43 17.29 -2.70
N GLY A 208 12.29 17.02 -2.06
CA GLY A 208 11.42 18.04 -1.46
C GLY A 208 10.43 18.69 -2.43
N HIS A 209 10.28 18.15 -3.64
CA HIS A 209 9.40 18.69 -4.68
C HIS A 209 8.52 17.61 -5.31
N TYR A 210 7.40 18.02 -5.89
CA TYR A 210 6.62 17.16 -6.79
C TYR A 210 7.41 16.98 -8.09
N ASP A 211 7.58 15.73 -8.51
CA ASP A 211 8.32 15.38 -9.73
C ASP A 211 7.33 15.03 -10.85
N SER A 212 6.65 13.88 -10.70
CA SER A 212 5.91 13.25 -11.80
C SER A 212 4.63 12.56 -11.33
N SER A 213 3.69 12.37 -12.27
CA SER A 213 2.48 11.56 -12.08
C SER A 213 2.48 10.38 -13.04
N TYR A 214 1.93 9.26 -12.61
CA TYR A 214 1.81 8.03 -13.39
C TYR A 214 0.38 7.51 -13.36
N VAL A 215 -0.05 6.94 -14.48
CA VAL A 215 -1.30 6.20 -14.60
C VAL A 215 -1.00 4.89 -15.30
N PHE A 216 -1.12 3.79 -14.57
CA PHE A 216 -1.06 2.44 -15.12
C PHE A 216 -2.49 2.00 -15.42
N VAL A 217 -2.74 1.62 -16.66
CA VAL A 217 -4.06 1.33 -17.20
C VAL A 217 -4.12 -0.14 -17.57
N THR A 218 -5.14 -0.86 -17.09
CA THR A 218 -5.29 -2.28 -17.36
C THR A 218 -6.77 -2.68 -17.44
N GLU A 219 -7.04 -3.72 -18.23
CA GLU A 219 -8.31 -4.43 -18.28
C GLU A 219 -8.47 -5.46 -17.13
N SER A 220 -7.36 -5.85 -16.49
CA SER A 220 -7.40 -6.83 -15.41
C SER A 220 -8.23 -6.33 -14.23
N LYS A 221 -9.02 -7.24 -13.65
CA LYS A 221 -9.79 -6.98 -12.42
C LYS A 221 -8.99 -7.20 -11.15
N ASP A 222 -7.77 -7.75 -11.26
CA ASP A 222 -6.90 -7.89 -10.10
C ASP A 222 -6.50 -6.50 -9.57
N LYS A 223 -6.61 -6.36 -8.25
CA LYS A 223 -6.13 -5.20 -7.50
C LYS A 223 -5.23 -5.62 -6.34
N GLY A 224 -4.90 -6.90 -6.29
CA GLY A 224 -4.10 -7.48 -5.24
C GLY A 224 -2.61 -7.50 -5.59
N LYS A 225 -1.93 -8.46 -4.98
CA LYS A 225 -0.47 -8.57 -4.97
C LYS A 225 0.18 -8.60 -6.37
N ASN A 226 -0.41 -9.27 -7.36
CA ASN A 226 0.19 -9.40 -8.69
C ASN A 226 0.19 -8.07 -9.44
N SER A 227 -0.96 -7.39 -9.45
CA SER A 227 -1.08 -6.06 -10.06
C SER A 227 -0.18 -5.04 -9.38
N VAL A 228 -0.19 -4.99 -8.03
CA VAL A 228 0.61 -4.03 -7.26
C VAL A 228 2.11 -4.21 -7.53
N ILE A 229 2.64 -5.44 -7.54
CA ILE A 229 4.07 -5.64 -7.81
C ILE A 229 4.45 -5.25 -9.25
N ILE A 230 3.60 -5.53 -10.24
CA ILE A 230 3.85 -5.15 -11.63
C ILE A 230 3.88 -3.63 -11.78
N PHE A 231 2.92 -2.91 -11.19
CA PHE A 231 2.90 -1.44 -11.26
C PHE A 231 4.12 -0.81 -10.57
N LEU A 232 4.52 -1.33 -9.40
CA LEU A 232 5.72 -0.86 -8.71
C LEU A 232 7.00 -1.15 -9.52
N ARG A 233 7.11 -2.33 -10.14
CA ARG A 233 8.22 -2.69 -11.05
C ARG A 233 8.29 -1.77 -12.26
N LYS A 234 7.15 -1.50 -12.90
CA LYS A 234 7.09 -0.59 -14.05
C LYS A 234 7.50 0.83 -13.64
N PHE A 235 7.00 1.32 -12.50
CA PHE A 235 7.42 2.61 -11.95
C PHE A 235 8.94 2.66 -11.75
N LEU A 236 9.54 1.69 -11.05
CA LEU A 236 10.99 1.64 -10.78
C LEU A 236 11.85 1.34 -12.01
N SER A 237 11.26 0.85 -13.10
CA SER A 237 11.95 0.68 -14.39
C SER A 237 11.95 1.97 -15.20
N ILE A 238 10.90 2.78 -15.08
CA ILE A 238 10.78 4.09 -15.71
C ILE A 238 11.64 5.11 -14.96
N GLU A 239 11.54 5.11 -13.64
CA GLU A 239 12.39 5.91 -12.78
C GLU A 239 13.73 5.22 -12.57
N ASP A 240 14.80 5.82 -13.08
CA ASP A 240 16.15 5.34 -12.78
C ASP A 240 16.36 5.35 -11.26
N HIS A 241 16.61 4.17 -10.68
CA HIS A 241 16.94 4.00 -9.26
C HIS A 241 18.06 4.94 -8.77
N LYS A 242 18.93 5.42 -9.67
CA LYS A 242 19.94 6.45 -9.34
C LYS A 242 19.37 7.84 -9.03
N LYS A 243 18.10 8.11 -9.40
CA LYS A 243 17.37 9.33 -9.07
C LYS A 243 16.65 9.26 -7.72
N LEU A 244 16.53 8.08 -7.12
CA LEU A 244 15.93 7.93 -5.81
C LEU A 244 16.89 8.48 -4.75
N CYS A 245 16.33 9.19 -3.78
CA CYS A 245 17.08 9.63 -2.60
C CYS A 245 17.44 8.43 -1.70
N ASP A 246 18.33 8.67 -0.73
CA ASP A 246 18.74 7.67 0.28
C ASP A 246 17.56 7.07 1.07
N LYS A 247 16.41 7.75 1.08
CA LYS A 247 15.19 7.27 1.73
C LYS A 247 14.07 7.25 0.70
N PHE A 248 13.48 6.08 0.49
CA PHE A 248 12.35 5.89 -0.41
C PHE A 248 11.14 5.37 0.37
N SER A 249 10.02 6.08 0.27
CA SER A 249 8.80 5.77 1.01
C SER A 249 7.63 5.56 0.04
N ILE A 250 6.98 4.41 0.13
CA ILE A 250 5.68 4.19 -0.53
C ILE A 250 4.58 4.63 0.44
N PHE A 251 3.57 5.35 -0.05
CA PHE A 251 2.38 5.74 0.71
C PHE A 251 1.14 5.22 0.01
N SER A 252 0.28 4.51 0.71
CA SER A 252 -1.00 4.00 0.18
C SER A 252 -2.11 4.09 1.23
N ASP A 253 -3.35 3.83 0.81
CA ASP A 253 -4.42 3.55 1.77
C ASP A 253 -4.29 2.14 2.38
N GLY A 254 -5.13 1.87 3.39
CA GLY A 254 -5.13 0.65 4.18
C GLY A 254 -6.07 -0.52 3.78
N PRO A 255 -6.77 -0.58 2.62
CA PRO A 255 -7.55 -1.76 2.28
C PRO A 255 -6.70 -3.04 2.22
N SER A 256 -7.09 -4.08 2.95
CA SER A 256 -6.31 -5.32 3.04
C SER A 256 -6.29 -6.11 1.73
N ALA A 257 -7.34 -5.99 0.91
CA ALA A 257 -7.41 -6.65 -0.39
C ALA A 257 -6.39 -6.09 -1.40
N GLU A 258 -5.92 -4.86 -1.19
CA GLU A 258 -5.04 -4.14 -2.12
C GLU A 258 -3.65 -4.00 -1.51
N PHE A 259 -3.52 -3.17 -0.46
CA PHE A 259 -2.22 -2.71 0.04
C PHE A 259 -1.84 -3.27 1.41
N LYS A 260 -2.77 -3.29 2.37
CA LYS A 260 -2.42 -3.56 3.78
C LYS A 260 -2.45 -5.06 4.09
N ASN A 261 -1.53 -5.80 3.48
CA ASN A 261 -1.42 -7.26 3.58
C ASN A 261 0.04 -7.72 3.60
N LYS A 262 0.23 -9.01 3.92
CA LYS A 262 1.56 -9.63 4.00
C LYS A 262 2.35 -9.61 2.70
N PHE A 263 1.67 -9.60 1.56
CA PHE A 263 2.33 -9.58 0.26
C PHE A 263 3.01 -8.24 0.01
N CYS A 264 2.34 -7.12 0.28
CA CYS A 264 2.94 -5.79 0.18
C CYS A 264 4.10 -5.59 1.18
N VAL A 265 4.01 -6.18 2.37
CA VAL A 265 5.14 -6.23 3.32
C VAL A 265 6.34 -6.93 2.69
N LYS A 266 6.14 -8.11 2.10
CA LYS A 266 7.19 -8.84 1.38
C LYS A 266 7.75 -8.07 0.18
N MET A 267 6.91 -7.32 -0.55
CA MET A 267 7.34 -6.54 -1.73
C MET A 267 8.47 -5.55 -1.39
N LEU A 268 8.54 -5.01 -0.17
CA LEU A 268 9.64 -4.13 0.21
C LEU A 268 11.01 -4.81 0.06
N ASP A 269 11.13 -6.06 0.53
CA ASP A 269 12.36 -6.84 0.38
C ASP A 269 12.62 -7.21 -1.09
N MET A 270 11.58 -7.65 -1.80
CA MET A 270 11.67 -8.01 -3.21
C MET A 270 12.17 -6.84 -4.08
N LEU A 271 11.53 -5.67 -3.95
CA LEU A 271 11.89 -4.47 -4.69
C LEU A 271 13.30 -3.99 -4.34
N LYS A 272 13.69 -4.09 -3.05
CA LYS A 272 15.04 -3.73 -2.63
C LYS A 272 16.11 -4.61 -3.31
N LYS A 273 15.87 -5.92 -3.39
CA LYS A 273 16.78 -6.89 -4.04
C LYS A 273 16.80 -6.71 -5.56
N GLU A 274 15.63 -6.66 -6.21
CA GLU A 274 15.47 -6.61 -7.65
C GLU A 274 16.07 -5.34 -8.28
N PHE A 275 15.82 -4.17 -7.67
CA PHE A 275 16.31 -2.88 -8.16
C PHE A 275 17.63 -2.42 -7.50
N LYS A 276 18.31 -3.32 -6.79
CA LYS A 276 19.62 -3.07 -6.14
C LYS A 276 19.63 -1.81 -5.27
N LEU A 277 18.57 -1.58 -4.51
CA LEU A 277 18.38 -0.42 -3.62
C LEU A 277 19.15 -0.59 -2.30
N THR A 278 20.40 -1.06 -2.35
CA THR A 278 21.20 -1.46 -1.19
C THR A 278 21.42 -0.31 -0.21
N ASN A 279 21.76 0.87 -0.74
CA ASN A 279 22.00 2.08 0.04
C ASN A 279 20.73 2.88 0.37
N THR A 280 19.56 2.47 -0.16
CA THR A 280 18.29 3.15 0.08
C THR A 280 17.54 2.52 1.25
N LYS A 281 17.09 3.36 2.19
CA LYS A 281 16.18 3.00 3.27
C LYS A 281 14.76 2.96 2.71
N LEU A 282 14.19 1.76 2.62
CA LEU A 282 12.88 1.54 2.04
C LEU A 282 11.83 1.35 3.15
N GLN A 283 10.70 2.02 3.00
CA GLN A 283 9.56 1.87 3.91
C GLN A 283 8.22 2.01 3.16
N TRP A 284 7.17 1.44 3.75
CA TRP A 284 5.78 1.59 3.33
C TRP A 284 4.97 2.20 4.46
N ASN A 285 4.30 3.31 4.19
CA ASN A 285 3.42 3.98 5.14
C ASN A 285 1.96 3.87 4.69
N TYR A 286 1.06 3.67 5.64
CA TYR A 286 -0.37 3.55 5.40
C TYR A 286 -1.10 4.74 6.03
N SER A 287 -1.92 5.43 5.24
CA SER A 287 -2.82 6.44 5.80
C SER A 287 -3.76 5.83 6.83
N ALA A 288 -4.29 6.68 7.71
CA ALA A 288 -5.42 6.30 8.55
C ALA A 288 -6.60 5.88 7.67
N THR A 289 -7.39 4.90 8.13
CA THR A 289 -8.55 4.38 7.42
C THR A 289 -9.46 5.51 6.94
N SER A 290 -9.86 5.51 5.66
CA SER A 290 -10.70 6.56 5.05
C SER A 290 -10.05 7.96 4.96
N HIS A 291 -8.73 8.06 5.12
CA HIS A 291 -7.98 9.31 5.05
C HIS A 291 -6.78 9.27 4.09
N GLY A 292 -6.71 8.26 3.21
CA GLY A 292 -5.66 8.14 2.18
C GLY A 292 -5.84 9.02 0.94
N LYS A 293 -6.99 9.68 0.80
CA LYS A 293 -7.28 10.51 -0.38
C LYS A 293 -6.24 11.61 -0.56
N GLY A 294 -5.86 11.84 -1.81
CA GLY A 294 -4.87 12.83 -2.14
C GLY A 294 -4.78 13.14 -3.63
N ILE A 295 -3.57 13.45 -4.07
CA ILE A 295 -3.30 13.81 -5.46
C ILE A 295 -3.58 12.65 -6.43
N VAL A 296 -3.40 11.41 -5.97
CA VAL A 296 -3.64 10.16 -6.73
C VAL A 296 -5.08 10.03 -7.22
N ASP A 297 -6.08 10.34 -6.37
CA ASP A 297 -7.48 10.40 -6.78
C ASP A 297 -7.70 11.43 -7.91
N GLY A 298 -7.03 12.58 -7.79
CA GLY A 298 -7.09 13.68 -8.76
C GLY A 298 -6.52 13.28 -10.13
N ILE A 299 -5.41 12.52 -10.13
CA ILE A 299 -4.79 12.01 -11.36
C ILE A 299 -5.79 11.09 -12.09
N GLY A 300 -6.34 10.09 -11.40
CA GLY A 300 -7.30 9.16 -12.00
C GLY A 300 -8.60 9.84 -12.41
N GLY A 301 -9.12 10.76 -11.59
CA GLY A 301 -10.29 11.58 -11.93
C GLY A 301 -10.06 12.44 -13.17
N ARG A 302 -8.87 13.03 -13.31
CA ARG A 302 -8.48 13.84 -14.47
C ARG A 302 -8.39 13.01 -15.74
N ALA A 303 -7.72 11.84 -15.70
CA ALA A 303 -7.61 10.93 -16.83
C ALA A 303 -9.01 10.54 -17.35
N LYS A 304 -9.87 10.04 -16.47
CA LYS A 304 -11.24 9.66 -16.81
C LYS A 304 -12.06 10.81 -17.35
N SER A 305 -11.95 12.00 -16.74
CA SER A 305 -12.69 13.19 -17.20
C SER A 305 -12.26 13.63 -18.60
N LEU A 306 -10.96 13.61 -18.89
CA LEU A 306 -10.43 13.99 -20.20
C LEU A 306 -10.83 12.99 -21.29
N VAL A 307 -10.63 11.69 -21.04
CA VAL A 307 -11.02 10.63 -21.96
C VAL A 307 -12.52 10.67 -22.21
N ARG A 308 -13.34 10.76 -21.14
CA ARG A 308 -14.80 10.89 -21.27
C ARG A 308 -15.19 12.09 -22.13
N LYS A 309 -14.58 13.26 -21.90
CA LYS A 309 -14.87 14.47 -22.68
C LYS A 309 -14.49 14.28 -24.15
N ALA A 310 -13.39 13.59 -24.44
CA ALA A 310 -12.97 13.30 -25.81
C ALA A 310 -13.98 12.38 -26.52
N VAL A 311 -14.41 11.30 -25.84
CA VAL A 311 -15.39 10.34 -26.38
C VAL A 311 -16.77 10.97 -26.58
N MET A 312 -17.23 11.81 -25.63
CA MET A 312 -18.54 12.47 -25.70
C MET A 312 -18.58 13.68 -26.66
N SER A 313 -17.45 14.08 -27.21
CA SER A 313 -17.41 15.20 -28.15
C SER A 313 -17.88 14.76 -29.52
N LYS A 314 -19.00 15.31 -30.01
CA LYS A 314 -19.49 15.06 -31.38
C LYS A 314 -18.50 15.47 -32.49
N ARG A 315 -17.50 16.29 -32.16
CA ARG A 315 -16.45 16.74 -33.10
C ARG A 315 -15.28 15.76 -33.18
N ASN A 316 -15.01 15.01 -32.10
CA ASN A 316 -13.91 14.03 -32.06
C ASN A 316 -14.49 12.63 -32.27
N LYS A 317 -14.02 11.94 -33.31
CA LYS A 317 -14.38 10.53 -33.58
C LYS A 317 -13.58 9.56 -32.71
N VAL A 318 -13.29 9.93 -31.46
CA VAL A 318 -12.49 9.11 -30.54
C VAL A 318 -13.41 8.03 -29.97
N VAL A 319 -12.98 6.78 -30.11
CA VAL A 319 -13.67 5.61 -29.58
C VAL A 319 -12.73 4.92 -28.60
N VAL A 320 -13.22 4.60 -27.42
CA VAL A 320 -12.48 3.89 -26.39
C VAL A 320 -13.25 2.63 -26.03
N GLN A 321 -12.74 1.47 -26.44
CA GLN A 321 -13.39 0.17 -26.21
C GLN A 321 -12.56 -0.72 -25.30
N SER A 322 -11.27 -0.44 -25.17
CA SER A 322 -10.31 -1.21 -24.38
C SER A 322 -9.51 -0.33 -23.42
N ALA A 323 -8.82 -0.96 -22.47
CA ALA A 323 -7.83 -0.30 -21.63
C ALA A 323 -6.66 0.27 -22.46
N HIS A 324 -6.28 -0.40 -23.56
CA HIS A 324 -5.27 0.11 -24.49
C HIS A 324 -5.72 1.41 -25.16
N ASP A 325 -6.95 1.47 -25.69
CA ASP A 325 -7.49 2.71 -26.28
C ASP A 325 -7.55 3.83 -25.24
N PHE A 326 -7.96 3.50 -24.01
CA PHE A 326 -7.99 4.46 -22.92
C PHE A 326 -6.59 5.02 -22.65
N ALA A 327 -5.57 4.16 -22.58
CA ALA A 327 -4.20 4.55 -22.33
C ALA A 327 -3.65 5.48 -23.42
N GLU A 328 -3.85 5.14 -24.70
CA GLU A 328 -3.39 5.97 -25.83
C GLU A 328 -4.05 7.36 -25.84
N ILE A 329 -5.37 7.41 -25.64
CA ILE A 329 -6.08 8.68 -25.56
C ILE A 329 -5.65 9.48 -24.33
N ALA A 330 -5.56 8.85 -23.16
CA ALA A 330 -5.12 9.53 -21.94
C ALA A 330 -3.69 10.09 -22.09
N LYS A 331 -2.77 9.32 -22.68
CA LYS A 331 -1.40 9.73 -22.99
C LYS A 331 -1.36 10.98 -23.89
N SER A 332 -2.20 11.02 -24.92
CA SER A 332 -2.30 12.19 -25.82
C SER A 332 -2.86 13.45 -25.15
N LEU A 333 -3.66 13.28 -24.09
CA LEU A 333 -4.35 14.38 -23.40
C LEU A 333 -3.68 14.83 -22.10
N MET A 334 -2.74 14.04 -21.57
CA MET A 334 -2.07 14.27 -20.28
C MET A 334 -0.54 14.36 -20.45
N GLU A 335 -0.07 15.36 -21.19
CA GLU A 335 1.35 15.56 -21.54
C GLU A 335 2.33 15.52 -20.36
N LYS A 336 1.89 15.87 -19.15
CA LYS A 336 2.72 15.90 -17.91
C LYS A 336 2.55 14.65 -17.02
N THR A 337 1.93 13.59 -17.54
CA THR A 337 1.67 12.36 -16.81
C THR A 337 2.14 11.18 -17.64
N VAL A 338 2.91 10.30 -17.02
CA VAL A 338 3.36 9.07 -17.67
C VAL A 338 2.21 8.07 -17.65
N VAL A 339 1.63 7.82 -18.81
CA VAL A 339 0.54 6.85 -18.97
C VAL A 339 1.12 5.56 -19.56
N VAL A 340 0.88 4.44 -18.88
CA VAL A 340 1.41 3.12 -19.22
C VAL A 340 0.25 2.14 -19.31
N TYR A 341 0.09 1.51 -20.47
CA TYR A 341 -0.77 0.34 -20.59
C TYR A 341 -0.06 -0.89 -20.02
N VAL A 342 -0.78 -1.70 -19.24
CA VAL A 342 -0.31 -2.98 -18.69
C VAL A 342 -1.35 -4.04 -19.02
N GLY A 343 -0.98 -4.96 -19.90
CA GLY A 343 -1.90 -6.01 -20.34
C GLY A 343 -2.17 -7.03 -19.24
N GLU A 344 -3.34 -7.66 -19.27
CA GLU A 344 -3.71 -8.69 -18.27
C GLU A 344 -2.70 -9.84 -18.22
N ASN A 345 -2.19 -10.29 -19.37
CA ASN A 345 -1.16 -11.32 -19.46
C ASN A 345 0.13 -10.97 -18.67
N GLU A 346 0.49 -9.70 -18.55
CA GLU A 346 1.66 -9.29 -17.76
C GLU A 346 1.42 -9.49 -16.26
N ILE A 347 0.18 -9.25 -15.80
CA ILE A 347 -0.23 -9.44 -14.41
C ILE A 347 -0.37 -10.94 -14.09
N GLU A 348 -0.92 -11.72 -15.01
CA GLU A 348 -1.09 -13.17 -14.87
C GLU A 348 0.25 -13.92 -14.95
N SER A 349 1.25 -13.35 -15.65
CA SER A 349 2.60 -13.93 -15.74
C SER A 349 3.39 -13.89 -14.42
N VAL A 350 2.89 -13.22 -13.39
CA VAL A 350 3.53 -13.20 -12.06
C VAL A 350 3.48 -14.59 -11.45
N ASP A 351 4.63 -15.25 -11.39
CA ASP A 351 4.79 -16.57 -10.79
C ASP A 351 4.20 -16.61 -9.38
N SER A 352 3.27 -17.54 -9.14
CA SER A 352 2.63 -17.71 -7.83
C SER A 352 3.62 -18.05 -6.72
N SER A 353 4.76 -18.69 -7.06
CA SER A 353 5.82 -19.06 -6.11
C SER A 353 6.44 -17.83 -5.44
N LEU A 354 6.38 -16.65 -6.08
CA LEU A 354 6.78 -15.36 -5.52
C LEU A 354 6.04 -15.03 -4.23
N TRP A 355 4.94 -15.69 -3.91
CA TRP A 355 4.13 -15.41 -2.73
C TRP A 355 4.18 -16.51 -1.66
N GLU A 356 4.73 -17.68 -1.96
CA GLU A 356 4.78 -18.82 -1.03
C GLU A 356 5.59 -18.50 0.23
N THR A 357 6.71 -17.78 0.07
CA THR A 357 7.54 -17.37 1.22
C THR A 357 7.04 -16.11 1.93
N ALA A 358 5.84 -15.61 1.61
CA ALA A 358 5.23 -14.47 2.32
C ALA A 358 4.74 -14.89 3.71
N LYS A 359 5.54 -14.58 4.73
CA LYS A 359 5.23 -14.81 6.15
C LYS A 359 4.07 -13.95 6.63
N ASP A 360 3.31 -14.44 7.60
CA ASP A 360 2.15 -13.72 8.13
C ASP A 360 2.59 -12.49 8.95
N ALA A 361 2.02 -11.33 8.62
CA ALA A 361 2.21 -10.09 9.35
C ALA A 361 1.12 -9.95 10.41
N LEU A 362 1.26 -10.71 11.50
CA LEU A 362 0.30 -10.68 12.62
C LEU A 362 0.17 -9.25 13.17
N GLY A 363 -1.07 -8.79 13.37
CA GLY A 363 -1.32 -7.42 13.83
C GLY A 363 -1.19 -6.33 12.75
N ILE A 364 -0.94 -6.64 11.47
CA ILE A 364 -0.79 -5.64 10.40
C ILE A 364 -1.92 -4.60 10.33
N ARG A 365 -3.14 -4.95 10.76
CA ARG A 365 -4.28 -4.01 10.76
C ARG A 365 -4.01 -2.73 11.57
N SER A 366 -3.25 -2.81 12.66
CA SER A 366 -2.90 -1.65 13.50
C SER A 366 -1.61 -0.94 13.07
N VAL A 367 -0.89 -1.46 12.08
CA VAL A 367 0.39 -0.92 11.61
C VAL A 367 0.17 0.21 10.62
N HIS A 368 0.89 1.31 10.75
CA HIS A 368 0.88 2.42 9.78
C HIS A 368 2.24 2.69 9.15
N CYS A 369 3.30 2.02 9.60
CA CYS A 369 4.64 2.13 9.02
C CYS A 369 5.30 0.76 9.01
N VAL A 370 5.78 0.32 7.86
CA VAL A 370 6.60 -0.89 7.70
C VAL A 370 7.95 -0.48 7.15
N VAL A 371 9.03 -0.88 7.81
CA VAL A 371 10.40 -0.55 7.38
C VAL A 371 11.21 -1.80 7.16
N LEU A 372 12.12 -1.75 6.19
CA LEU A 372 13.14 -2.78 5.99
C LEU A 372 14.46 -2.33 6.63
N LYS A 373 14.87 -2.99 7.72
CA LYS A 373 16.08 -2.65 8.49
C LYS A 373 16.82 -3.93 8.88
N GLY A 374 18.09 -4.03 8.49
CA GLY A 374 18.97 -5.14 8.90
C GLY A 374 18.42 -6.52 8.54
N GLY A 375 17.89 -6.69 7.33
CA GLY A 375 17.30 -7.97 6.90
C GLY A 375 15.97 -8.32 7.59
N LYS A 376 15.30 -7.32 8.19
CA LYS A 376 14.03 -7.52 8.89
C LYS A 376 13.00 -6.50 8.43
N LEU A 377 11.78 -6.97 8.21
CA LEU A 377 10.59 -6.15 8.00
C LEU A 377 9.93 -5.93 9.35
N LEU A 378 9.92 -4.68 9.80
CA LEU A 378 9.38 -4.27 11.09
C LEU A 378 8.13 -3.44 10.86
N GLY A 379 7.00 -3.85 11.45
CA GLY A 379 5.75 -3.11 11.41
C GLY A 379 5.54 -2.31 12.69
N PHE A 380 5.20 -1.02 12.59
CA PHE A 380 4.96 -0.11 13.71
C PHE A 380 3.57 0.49 13.66
N LYS A 381 2.99 0.78 14.84
CA LYS A 381 1.69 1.46 14.94
C LYS A 381 1.68 2.80 14.21
N ASN A 382 2.78 3.55 14.25
CA ASN A 382 3.01 4.76 13.48
C ASN A 382 4.51 5.11 13.48
N ASP A 383 4.87 6.25 12.90
CA ASP A 383 6.25 6.71 12.78
C ASP A 383 6.85 7.31 14.05
N LEU A 384 6.02 7.72 15.02
CA LEU A 384 6.47 8.28 16.30
C LEU A 384 6.68 7.19 17.36
N GLU A 385 5.97 6.07 17.28
CA GLU A 385 6.02 4.95 18.22
C GLU A 385 6.82 3.76 17.64
N ARG A 386 8.13 3.95 17.44
CA ARG A 386 9.04 2.93 16.84
C ARG A 386 9.80 2.05 17.83
N GLU A 387 9.55 2.20 19.12
CA GLU A 387 10.24 1.42 20.17
C GLU A 387 9.84 -0.06 20.16
N ASN A 388 8.56 -0.34 19.90
CA ASN A 388 8.00 -1.69 19.92
C ASN A 388 7.37 -2.02 18.57
N ALA A 389 7.99 -2.94 17.82
CA ALA A 389 7.41 -3.43 16.58
C ALA A 389 6.19 -4.31 16.88
N VAL A 390 5.09 -4.08 16.15
CA VAL A 390 3.88 -4.92 16.18
C VAL A 390 4.17 -6.30 15.60
N PHE A 391 5.01 -6.35 14.57
CA PHE A 391 5.54 -7.59 14.03
C PHE A 391 6.98 -7.39 13.57
N GLU A 392 7.73 -8.49 13.56
CA GLU A 392 9.06 -8.61 12.99
C GLU A 392 9.08 -9.84 12.07
N ILE A 393 9.51 -9.63 10.83
CA ILE A 393 9.62 -10.68 9.82
C ILE A 393 11.05 -10.64 9.26
N THR A 394 11.82 -11.69 9.50
CA THR A 394 13.16 -11.82 8.90
C THR A 394 13.06 -12.13 7.41
N THR A 395 13.79 -11.37 6.59
CA THR A 395 13.79 -11.39 5.10
C THR A 395 14.86 -12.31 4.48
N GLU A 396 15.49 -13.09 5.33
CA GLU A 396 16.31 -14.27 5.09
C GLU A 396 15.58 -15.33 4.21
N THR A 397 16.20 -16.16 3.34
CA THR A 397 17.58 -16.64 3.10
C THR A 397 18.61 -16.37 4.20
N ASP A 398 18.26 -16.81 5.39
CA ASP A 398 19.01 -17.81 6.12
C ASP A 398 18.28 -19.07 5.62
N SER A 399 18.86 -19.96 4.83
CA SER A 399 19.96 -20.78 5.32
C SER A 399 20.01 -20.78 6.85
N GLU A 400 18.91 -21.23 7.47
CA GLU A 400 19.08 -22.22 8.52
C GLU A 400 20.15 -23.17 7.99
N LYS A 401 21.30 -23.12 8.66
CA LYS A 401 22.53 -23.80 8.30
C LYS A 401 22.26 -25.23 7.83
N GLY A 402 22.29 -25.44 6.53
CA GLY A 402 23.27 -26.36 5.96
C GLY A 402 24.38 -25.51 5.38
N GLU A 403 25.58 -25.57 5.92
CA GLU A 403 26.77 -25.14 5.19
C GLU A 403 26.77 -25.88 3.84
N GLY A 404 26.61 -25.15 2.73
CA GLY A 404 26.41 -25.81 1.45
C GLY A 404 26.93 -25.08 0.22
N ALA A 405 27.62 -23.94 0.33
CA ALA A 405 28.40 -23.44 -0.79
C ALA A 405 29.65 -24.34 -0.94
N CYS A 406 29.47 -25.52 -1.53
CA CYS A 406 30.57 -26.44 -1.79
C CYS A 406 31.37 -25.96 -2.99
N ALA A 407 32.69 -25.92 -2.87
CA ALA A 407 33.61 -25.68 -3.99
C ALA A 407 34.25 -26.99 -4.43
N VAL A 408 34.68 -27.06 -5.70
CA VAL A 408 35.45 -28.20 -6.22
C VAL A 408 36.71 -28.39 -5.37
N GLY A 409 36.95 -29.60 -4.90
CA GLY A 409 38.06 -29.98 -4.00
C GLY A 409 37.75 -29.86 -2.50
N GLU A 410 36.56 -29.41 -2.11
CA GLU A 410 36.13 -29.45 -0.71
C GLU A 410 35.66 -30.85 -0.30
N TRP A 411 35.82 -31.16 0.99
CA TRP A 411 35.37 -32.43 1.57
C TRP A 411 34.08 -32.24 2.35
N VAL A 412 33.15 -33.19 2.18
CA VAL A 412 31.80 -33.12 2.73
C VAL A 412 31.34 -34.45 3.28
N VAL A 413 30.36 -34.41 4.19
CA VAL A 413 29.53 -35.55 4.56
C VAL A 413 28.19 -35.42 3.85
N VAL A 414 27.80 -36.45 3.11
CA VAL A 414 26.53 -36.49 2.36
C VAL A 414 25.63 -37.61 2.87
N GLU A 415 24.31 -37.42 2.77
CA GLU A 415 23.30 -38.43 3.11
C GLU A 415 22.66 -39.01 1.85
N TYR A 416 22.63 -40.34 1.78
CA TYR A 416 21.91 -41.07 0.74
C TYR A 416 21.24 -42.30 1.34
N ASP A 417 19.93 -42.44 1.11
CA ASP A 417 19.13 -43.57 1.60
C ASP A 417 19.27 -43.83 3.12
N GLY A 418 19.29 -42.73 3.90
CA GLY A 418 19.42 -42.76 5.36
C GLY A 418 20.81 -43.14 5.88
N LYS A 419 21.83 -43.19 5.02
CA LYS A 419 23.23 -43.45 5.39
C LYS A 419 24.13 -42.26 5.07
N GLN A 420 25.15 -42.07 5.89
CA GLN A 420 26.14 -41.02 5.73
C GLN A 420 27.38 -41.54 4.99
N TYR A 421 27.89 -40.71 4.08
CA TYR A 421 29.07 -40.99 3.28
C TYR A 421 30.01 -39.79 3.29
N TYR A 422 31.31 -40.05 3.24
CA TYR A 422 32.36 -39.04 3.37
C TYR A 422 33.09 -38.92 2.04
N GLY A 423 33.19 -37.72 1.46
CA GLY A 423 33.68 -37.60 0.09
C GLY A 423 34.19 -36.24 -0.30
N GLU A 424 34.78 -36.18 -1.48
CA GLU A 424 35.34 -34.97 -2.10
C GLU A 424 34.44 -34.50 -3.24
N VAL A 425 34.20 -33.19 -3.30
CA VAL A 425 33.38 -32.53 -4.33
C VAL A 425 34.20 -32.41 -5.62
N LEU A 426 33.71 -33.02 -6.70
CA LEU A 426 34.40 -33.02 -8.00
C LEU A 426 33.87 -31.94 -8.93
N THR A 427 32.56 -31.72 -8.95
CA THR A 427 31.91 -30.70 -9.79
C THR A 427 30.75 -30.05 -9.04
N VAL A 428 30.46 -28.78 -9.37
CA VAL A 428 29.42 -27.97 -8.73
C VAL A 428 28.51 -27.39 -9.80
N MET A 429 27.20 -27.50 -9.58
CA MET A 429 26.14 -26.96 -10.44
C MET A 429 25.18 -26.08 -9.59
N ASP A 430 24.25 -25.40 -10.25
CA ASP A 430 23.32 -24.46 -9.59
C ASP A 430 22.46 -25.11 -8.49
N ASP A 431 22.13 -26.41 -8.59
CA ASP A 431 21.23 -27.14 -7.68
C ASP A 431 21.83 -28.38 -7.01
N ARG A 432 23.02 -28.82 -7.43
CA ARG A 432 23.65 -30.09 -7.02
C ARG A 432 25.17 -30.07 -7.16
N CYS A 433 25.85 -31.01 -6.52
CA CYS A 433 27.27 -31.28 -6.72
C CYS A 433 27.55 -32.77 -6.93
N GLU A 434 28.54 -33.10 -7.76
CA GLU A 434 29.05 -34.47 -7.88
C GLU A 434 30.08 -34.72 -6.77
N VAL A 435 29.85 -35.75 -5.95
CA VAL A 435 30.75 -36.10 -4.84
C VAL A 435 31.25 -37.52 -5.03
N SER A 436 32.57 -37.70 -4.91
CA SER A 436 33.20 -39.02 -4.84
C SER A 436 33.27 -39.44 -3.39
N VAL A 437 32.65 -40.55 -3.00
CA VAL A 437 32.54 -40.97 -1.60
C VAL A 437 33.41 -42.19 -1.25
N MET A 438 33.83 -42.25 0.02
CA MET A 438 34.53 -43.38 0.64
C MET A 438 33.57 -44.29 1.41
N GLU A 439 33.96 -45.55 1.55
CA GLU A 439 33.26 -46.51 2.41
C GLU A 439 33.94 -46.57 3.79
N GLU A 440 33.12 -46.47 4.84
CA GLU A 440 33.58 -46.69 6.21
C GLU A 440 33.86 -48.19 6.45
N GLN A 441 35.02 -48.46 7.02
CA GLN A 441 35.46 -49.77 7.51
C GLN A 441 35.39 -49.80 9.04
N LEU A 442 35.50 -50.98 9.62
CA LEU A 442 35.55 -51.18 11.07
C LEU A 442 36.60 -50.26 11.75
N GLY A 443 36.16 -49.53 12.78
CA GLY A 443 37.02 -48.68 13.61
C GLY A 443 37.23 -47.24 13.10
N GLY A 444 36.28 -46.71 12.31
CA GLY A 444 36.31 -45.33 11.82
C GLY A 444 37.43 -45.07 10.80
N VAL A 445 37.77 -46.09 10.01
CA VAL A 445 38.76 -46.03 8.94
C VAL A 445 38.03 -46.02 7.62
N PHE A 446 38.38 -45.12 6.71
CA PHE A 446 37.71 -44.96 5.43
C PHE A 446 38.61 -45.44 4.28
N LYS A 447 38.00 -46.00 3.24
CA LYS A 447 38.72 -46.43 2.05
C LYS A 447 37.93 -46.06 0.80
N TRP A 448 38.63 -45.63 -0.24
CA TRP A 448 38.03 -45.49 -1.56
C TRP A 448 37.56 -46.85 -2.10
N PRO A 449 36.33 -46.97 -2.62
CA PRO A 449 35.86 -48.20 -3.23
C PRO A 449 36.66 -48.54 -4.49
N THR A 450 36.78 -49.83 -4.80
CA THR A 450 37.55 -50.33 -5.96
C THR A 450 37.04 -49.75 -7.29
N ARG A 451 35.72 -49.52 -7.39
CA ARG A 451 35.11 -48.70 -8.44
C ARG A 451 34.72 -47.37 -7.80
N PRO A 452 35.16 -46.21 -8.32
CA PRO A 452 34.82 -44.93 -7.73
C PRO A 452 33.31 -44.75 -7.66
N ASP A 453 32.81 -44.50 -6.44
CA ASP A 453 31.40 -44.19 -6.22
C ASP A 453 31.21 -42.67 -6.28
N LYS A 454 30.61 -42.22 -7.37
CA LYS A 454 30.47 -40.81 -7.75
C LYS A 454 29.07 -40.58 -8.27
N ILE A 455 28.28 -39.80 -7.54
CA ILE A 455 26.93 -39.43 -7.93
C ILE A 455 26.68 -37.95 -7.63
N TYR A 456 25.58 -37.42 -8.15
CA TYR A 456 25.12 -36.07 -7.85
C TYR A 456 24.27 -36.06 -6.57
N TYR A 457 24.64 -35.16 -5.66
CA TYR A 457 23.92 -34.87 -4.43
C TYR A 457 23.35 -33.45 -4.51
N THR A 458 22.09 -33.29 -4.14
CA THR A 458 21.48 -31.96 -3.96
C THR A 458 22.03 -31.31 -2.69
N TYR A 459 22.04 -29.98 -2.61
CA TYR A 459 22.55 -29.27 -1.42
C TYR A 459 21.92 -29.73 -0.08
N PRO A 460 20.63 -30.08 0.01
CA PRO A 460 20.05 -30.65 1.24
C PRO A 460 20.63 -32.02 1.65
N GLN A 461 21.20 -32.77 0.71
CA GLN A 461 21.87 -34.04 0.99
C GLN A 461 23.31 -33.83 1.48
N ILE A 462 23.82 -32.60 1.46
CA ILE A 462 25.12 -32.24 2.04
C ILE A 462 24.90 -31.85 3.50
N LEU A 463 25.32 -32.71 4.42
CA LEU A 463 25.09 -32.52 5.85
C LEU A 463 26.04 -31.48 6.45
N ARG A 464 27.32 -31.51 6.07
CA ARG A 464 28.36 -30.59 6.56
C ARG A 464 29.66 -30.68 5.75
N LYS A 465 30.49 -29.65 5.84
CA LYS A 465 31.88 -29.67 5.37
C LYS A 465 32.82 -30.30 6.41
N ILE A 466 33.89 -30.92 5.94
CA ILE A 466 34.93 -31.56 6.76
C ILE A 466 36.30 -31.24 6.20
N ASN A 467 37.34 -31.45 7.00
CA ASN A 467 38.72 -31.35 6.53
C ASN A 467 39.09 -32.57 5.66
N PRO A 468 40.06 -32.44 4.74
CA PRO A 468 40.61 -33.57 4.02
C PRO A 468 41.10 -34.67 4.97
N PRO A 469 40.92 -35.95 4.62
CA PRO A 469 41.33 -37.04 5.48
C PRO A 469 42.85 -37.19 5.51
N ILE A 470 43.35 -37.76 6.61
CA ILE A 470 44.76 -38.07 6.78
C ILE A 470 44.98 -39.56 6.44
N PRO A 471 45.98 -39.90 5.62
CA PRO A 471 46.31 -41.29 5.35
C PRO A 471 46.83 -42.00 6.61
N VAL A 472 46.31 -43.20 6.86
CA VAL A 472 46.71 -44.07 7.98
C VAL A 472 47.32 -45.35 7.42
N GLY A 473 48.65 -45.46 7.51
CA GLY A 473 49.40 -46.64 7.05
C GLY A 473 49.53 -46.77 5.52
N HIS A 474 50.02 -47.93 5.07
CA HIS A 474 50.46 -48.15 3.67
C HIS A 474 49.37 -48.74 2.73
N ARG A 475 48.10 -48.79 3.15
CA ARG A 475 47.03 -49.52 2.41
C ARG A 475 45.90 -48.62 1.86
N ASN A 476 46.20 -47.38 1.49
CA ASN A 476 45.19 -46.38 1.05
C ASN A 476 44.00 -46.26 2.01
N GLN A 477 44.29 -46.26 3.31
CA GLN A 477 43.31 -46.10 4.38
C GLN A 477 43.38 -44.66 4.90
N PHE A 478 42.23 -44.12 5.28
CA PHE A 478 42.05 -42.70 5.61
C PHE A 478 41.32 -42.54 6.93
N LYS A 479 41.58 -41.45 7.65
CA LYS A 479 40.82 -41.02 8.83
C LYS A 479 40.49 -39.54 8.73
N PHE A 480 39.25 -39.20 9.10
CA PHE A 480 38.81 -37.83 9.29
C PHE A 480 39.03 -37.45 10.76
N LEU A 481 39.51 -36.22 11.00
CA LEU A 481 39.77 -35.67 12.34
C LEU A 481 38.53 -35.00 12.94
#